data_AF-A0A0H5Q323-F1
#
_entry.id   AF-A0A0H5Q323-F1
#
_cell.length_a   1.000
_cell.length_b   1.000
_cell.length_c   1.000
_cell.angle_alpha   90.00
_cell.angle_beta   90.00
_cell.angle_gamma   90.00
#
_symmetry.space_group_name_H-M   'P 1'
#
loop_
_entity.id
_entity.type
_entity.pdbx_description
1 polymer ?
#
loop_
_entity_poly.entity_id
_entity_poly.type
_entity_poly.pdbx_seq_one_letter_code
_entity_poly.pdbx_strand_id
1 'polypeptide(L)'
;MIYKYLRVVVVAVLLFVLAGMAVSAQNVTEQKNRKARLEKEIALLDKQLSDNADKSRSAVNSLTLLRQKISSKKELVAESDREIAVISGRIASKDREIRQMQDYLDTLSLYYSRLVKNAYINRDSKIWYMYILASDNLGQALRRMAYMKNLSSNLTRQGERIRDAKMEMEREMDSLAVLRSEAQVLRNKRVMEVKALQVDETQAQNLVNQLNRNKSKYQKELSAKKRQVEALNREIERLIASTMGGSSKSKTQIDVKLVCRLP
;
A
#
# COMPACT_ATOMS: atom_id res chain seq x y z
N MET A 1 -31.81 92.56 -32.56
CA MET A 1 -31.57 91.20 -33.07
C MET A 1 -30.54 90.40 -32.25
N ILE A 2 -29.65 91.05 -31.49
CA ILE A 2 -28.53 90.41 -30.76
C ILE A 2 -28.95 89.57 -29.52
N TYR A 3 -29.95 90.01 -28.75
CA TYR A 3 -30.41 89.28 -27.55
C TYR A 3 -31.06 87.91 -27.84
N LYS A 4 -31.54 87.69 -29.06
CA LYS A 4 -32.17 86.41 -29.48
C LYS A 4 -31.12 85.33 -29.72
N TYR A 5 -29.96 85.68 -30.28
CA TYR A 5 -28.82 84.78 -30.45
C TYR A 5 -28.10 84.49 -29.12
N LEU A 6 -27.99 85.49 -28.24
CA LEU A 6 -27.37 85.31 -26.92
C LEU A 6 -28.13 84.28 -26.04
N ARG A 7 -29.47 84.26 -26.10
CA ARG A 7 -30.29 83.25 -25.40
C ARG A 7 -30.09 81.84 -25.96
N VAL A 8 -29.97 81.68 -27.28
CA VAL A 8 -29.78 80.36 -27.91
C VAL A 8 -28.40 79.79 -27.59
N VAL A 9 -27.36 80.63 -27.60
CA VAL A 9 -26.00 80.21 -27.24
C VAL A 9 -25.91 79.81 -25.76
N VAL A 10 -26.54 80.55 -24.85
CA VAL A 10 -26.57 80.21 -23.41
C VAL A 10 -27.30 78.89 -23.15
N VAL A 11 -28.42 78.62 -23.84
CA VAL A 11 -29.16 77.35 -23.72
C VAL A 11 -28.35 76.18 -24.30
N ALA A 12 -27.63 76.38 -25.41
CA ALA A 12 -26.77 75.35 -26.00
C ALA A 12 -25.57 75.01 -25.11
N VAL A 13 -24.95 76.02 -24.46
CA VAL A 13 -23.86 75.81 -23.48
C VAL A 13 -24.37 75.10 -22.23
N LEU A 14 -25.57 75.43 -21.73
CA LEU A 14 -26.20 74.73 -20.61
C LEU A 14 -26.48 73.26 -20.93
N LEU A 15 -27.01 72.97 -22.11
CA LEU A 15 -27.22 71.58 -22.58
C LEU A 15 -25.92 70.79 -22.74
N PHE A 16 -24.84 71.43 -23.19
CA PHE A 16 -23.52 70.79 -23.32
C PHE A 16 -22.87 70.48 -21.96
N VAL A 17 -23.02 71.37 -20.97
CA VAL A 17 -22.55 71.15 -19.60
C VAL A 17 -23.34 70.02 -18.91
N LEU A 18 -24.66 69.96 -19.11
CA LEU A 18 -25.49 68.86 -18.60
C LEU A 18 -25.15 67.50 -19.25
N ALA A 19 -24.79 67.47 -20.55
CA ALA A 19 -24.37 66.25 -21.24
C ALA A 19 -23.01 65.72 -20.76
N GLY A 20 -22.06 66.60 -20.41
CA GLY A 20 -20.75 66.22 -19.87
C GLY A 20 -20.80 65.59 -18.48
N MET A 21 -21.78 65.97 -17.64
CA MET A 21 -21.95 65.38 -16.30
C MET A 21 -22.58 63.97 -16.33
N ALA A 22 -23.38 63.65 -17.35
CA ALA A 22 -24.03 62.34 -17.47
C ALA A 22 -23.05 61.19 -17.82
N VAL A 23 -22.02 61.47 -18.62
CA VAL A 23 -21.00 60.48 -19.04
C VAL A 23 -20.10 60.04 -17.88
N SER A 24 -19.80 60.94 -16.94
CA SER A 24 -18.98 60.63 -15.75
C SER A 24 -19.74 59.80 -14.70
N ALA A 25 -21.05 60.02 -14.56
CA ALA A 25 -21.91 59.24 -13.66
C ALA A 25 -22.19 57.82 -14.16
N GLN A 26 -22.27 57.62 -15.48
CA GLN A 26 -22.44 56.28 -16.08
C GLN A 26 -21.25 55.35 -15.79
N ASN A 27 -20.02 55.86 -15.89
CA ASN A 27 -18.79 55.07 -15.67
C ASN A 27 -18.67 54.55 -14.23
N VAL A 28 -18.98 55.39 -13.24
CA VAL A 28 -18.94 55.02 -11.81
C VAL A 28 -20.02 53.98 -11.47
N THR A 29 -21.20 54.09 -12.09
CA THR A 29 -22.31 53.15 -11.86
C THR A 29 -22.02 51.77 -12.46
N GLU A 30 -21.40 51.71 -13.64
CA GLU A 30 -20.96 50.45 -14.25
C GLU A 30 -19.84 49.76 -13.43
N GLN A 31 -18.87 50.53 -12.94
CA GLN A 31 -17.81 50.05 -12.05
C GLN A 31 -18.37 49.51 -10.73
N LYS A 32 -19.36 50.18 -10.12
CA LYS A 32 -20.08 49.69 -8.92
C LYS A 32 -20.85 48.40 -9.19
N ASN A 33 -21.48 48.27 -10.35
CA ASN A 33 -22.19 47.05 -10.74
C ASN A 33 -21.21 45.87 -10.99
N ARG A 34 -20.02 46.14 -11.56
CA ARG A 34 -18.95 45.13 -11.67
C ARG A 34 -18.43 44.69 -10.30
N LYS A 35 -18.25 45.63 -9.37
CA LYS A 35 -17.89 45.32 -7.97
C LYS A 35 -18.92 44.41 -7.31
N ALA A 36 -20.21 44.76 -7.41
CA ALA A 36 -21.29 43.95 -6.85
C ALA A 36 -21.37 42.53 -7.46
N ARG A 37 -21.04 42.35 -8.76
CA ARG A 37 -20.90 41.01 -9.37
C ARG A 37 -19.72 40.24 -8.80
N LEU A 38 -18.55 40.88 -8.67
CA LEU A 38 -17.36 40.24 -8.11
C LEU A 38 -17.56 39.84 -6.65
N GLU A 39 -18.25 40.66 -5.85
CA GLU A 39 -18.60 40.33 -4.47
C GLU A 39 -19.56 39.14 -4.37
N LYS A 40 -20.55 39.04 -5.28
CA LYS A 40 -21.41 37.84 -5.39
C LYS A 40 -20.61 36.59 -5.80
N GLU A 41 -19.67 36.72 -6.73
CA GLU A 41 -18.79 35.61 -7.12
C GLU A 41 -17.86 35.18 -5.97
N ILE A 42 -17.36 36.13 -5.17
CA ILE A 42 -16.58 35.83 -3.96
C ILE A 42 -17.43 35.12 -2.91
N ALA A 43 -18.65 35.59 -2.65
CA ALA A 43 -19.55 34.93 -1.69
C ALA A 43 -19.91 33.50 -2.14
N LEU A 44 -20.09 33.29 -3.44
CA LEU A 44 -20.32 31.96 -4.01
C LEU A 44 -19.07 31.07 -3.88
N LEU A 45 -17.89 31.63 -4.13
CA LEU A 45 -16.61 30.94 -3.92
C LEU A 45 -16.37 30.61 -2.45
N ASP A 46 -16.68 31.50 -1.51
CA ASP A 46 -16.57 31.25 -0.06
C ASP A 46 -17.54 30.16 0.39
N LYS A 47 -18.77 30.15 -0.12
CA LYS A 47 -19.71 29.05 0.11
C LYS A 47 -19.18 27.74 -0.45
N GLN A 48 -18.66 27.74 -1.68
CA GLN A 48 -18.01 26.57 -2.28
C GLN A 48 -16.77 26.13 -1.50
N LEU A 49 -16.03 27.06 -0.87
CA LEU A 49 -14.86 26.79 -0.03
C LEU A 49 -15.26 26.14 1.28
N SER A 50 -16.35 26.60 1.90
CA SER A 50 -16.95 25.97 3.09
C SER A 50 -17.45 24.56 2.77
N ASP A 51 -18.22 24.39 1.69
CA ASP A 51 -18.68 23.08 1.22
C ASP A 51 -17.50 22.15 0.88
N ASN A 52 -16.41 22.72 0.33
CA ASN A 52 -15.18 21.98 0.07
C ASN A 52 -14.44 21.62 1.36
N ALA A 53 -14.43 22.50 2.37
CA ALA A 53 -13.81 22.23 3.67
C ALA A 53 -14.48 21.05 4.37
N ASP A 54 -15.82 20.96 4.33
CA ASP A 54 -16.56 19.82 4.89
C ASP A 54 -16.29 18.52 4.12
N LYS A 55 -16.30 18.58 2.77
CA LYS A 55 -15.89 17.46 1.92
C LYS A 55 -14.45 17.04 2.17
N SER A 56 -13.55 18.01 2.36
CA SER A 56 -12.14 17.78 2.68
C SER A 56 -11.97 17.18 4.07
N ARG A 57 -12.81 17.55 5.04
CA ARG A 57 -12.83 16.95 6.39
C ARG A 57 -13.25 15.49 6.34
N SER A 58 -14.32 15.17 5.60
CA SER A 58 -14.76 13.80 5.34
C SER A 58 -13.67 12.98 4.61
N ALA A 59 -13.01 13.58 3.62
CA ALA A 59 -11.90 12.95 2.90
C ALA A 59 -10.65 12.74 3.77
N VAL A 60 -10.33 13.65 4.69
CA VAL A 60 -9.25 13.48 5.67
C VAL A 60 -9.58 12.34 6.63
N ASN A 61 -10.81 12.23 7.12
CA ASN A 61 -11.25 11.10 7.95
C ASN A 61 -11.13 9.78 7.18
N SER A 62 -11.57 9.76 5.92
CA SER A 62 -11.44 8.61 5.03
C SER A 62 -9.98 8.22 4.79
N LEU A 63 -9.09 9.21 4.65
CA LEU A 63 -7.64 8.99 4.53
C LEU A 63 -7.04 8.41 5.81
N THR A 64 -7.46 8.89 6.99
CA THR A 64 -7.02 8.34 8.29
C THR A 64 -7.41 6.87 8.43
N LEU A 65 -8.67 6.53 8.14
CA LEU A 65 -9.16 5.15 8.16
C LEU A 65 -8.40 4.28 7.14
N LEU A 66 -8.16 4.78 5.93
CA LEU A 66 -7.41 4.08 4.90
C LEU A 66 -5.95 3.86 5.31
N ARG A 67 -5.31 4.83 5.95
CA ARG A 67 -3.95 4.69 6.50
C ARG A 67 -3.89 3.66 7.62
N GLN A 68 -4.88 3.63 8.51
CA GLN A 68 -4.98 2.59 9.53
C GLN A 68 -5.13 1.21 8.89
N LYS A 69 -6.00 1.07 7.90
CA LYS A 69 -6.16 -0.17 7.11
C LYS A 69 -4.85 -0.61 6.45
N ILE A 70 -4.11 0.33 5.84
CA ILE A 70 -2.78 0.08 5.24
C ILE A 70 -1.79 -0.41 6.31
N SER A 71 -1.78 0.23 7.49
CA SER A 71 -0.90 -0.18 8.60
C SER A 71 -1.20 -1.61 9.05
N SER A 72 -2.46 -1.94 9.28
CA SER A 72 -2.87 -3.31 9.65
C SER A 72 -2.52 -4.33 8.58
N LYS A 73 -2.65 -3.98 7.30
CA LYS A 73 -2.22 -4.86 6.19
C LYS A 73 -0.70 -5.05 6.13
N LYS A 74 0.09 -4.02 6.43
CA LYS A 74 1.56 -4.14 6.52
C LYS A 74 1.97 -5.08 7.64
N GLU A 75 1.32 -4.97 8.79
CA GLU A 75 1.52 -5.88 9.91
C GLU A 75 1.14 -7.32 9.54
N LEU A 76 0.01 -7.51 8.85
CA LEU A 76 -0.40 -8.83 8.35
C LEU A 76 0.63 -9.44 7.38
N VAL A 77 1.15 -8.65 6.43
CA VAL A 77 2.20 -9.10 5.52
C VAL A 77 3.47 -9.49 6.28
N ALA A 78 3.85 -8.70 7.29
CA ALA A 78 5.01 -9.00 8.13
C ALA A 78 4.82 -10.29 8.95
N GLU A 79 3.61 -10.56 9.43
CA GLU A 79 3.30 -11.80 10.12
C GLU A 79 3.35 -13.00 9.16
N SER A 80 2.75 -12.88 7.96
CA SER A 80 2.87 -13.87 6.89
C SER A 80 4.34 -14.16 6.53
N ASP A 81 5.21 -13.14 6.53
CA ASP A 81 6.65 -13.30 6.31
C ASP A 81 7.33 -14.11 7.44
N ARG A 82 6.94 -13.88 8.71
CA ARG A 82 7.43 -14.68 9.85
C ARG A 82 6.95 -16.12 9.78
N GLU A 83 5.68 -16.36 9.47
CA GLU A 83 5.13 -17.70 9.29
C GLU A 83 5.87 -18.45 8.17
N ILE A 84 6.14 -17.78 7.03
CA ILE A 84 6.91 -18.35 5.92
C ILE A 84 8.35 -18.67 6.34
N ALA A 85 8.99 -17.82 7.16
CA ALA A 85 10.33 -18.09 7.67
C ALA A 85 10.35 -19.31 8.60
N VAL A 86 9.39 -19.42 9.52
CA VAL A 86 9.25 -20.56 10.44
C VAL A 86 9.06 -21.86 9.66
N ILE A 87 8.10 -21.90 8.71
CA ILE A 87 7.84 -23.12 7.95
C ILE A 87 9.02 -23.49 7.03
N SER A 88 9.71 -22.49 6.46
CA SER A 88 10.93 -22.74 5.67
C SER A 88 12.06 -23.32 6.53
N GLY A 89 12.19 -22.85 7.78
CA GLY A 89 13.13 -23.43 8.76
C GLY A 89 12.79 -24.88 9.11
N ARG A 90 11.50 -25.19 9.31
CA ARG A 90 11.02 -26.57 9.55
C ARG A 90 11.30 -27.48 8.37
N ILE A 91 11.03 -27.02 7.14
CA ILE A 91 11.37 -27.73 5.89
C ILE A 91 12.87 -28.02 5.83
N ALA A 92 13.72 -27.02 6.11
CA ALA A 92 15.18 -27.20 6.08
C ALA A 92 15.69 -28.18 7.17
N SER A 93 15.07 -28.23 8.35
CA SER A 93 15.39 -29.25 9.36
C SER A 93 15.02 -30.64 8.87
N LYS A 94 13.78 -30.81 8.39
CA LYS A 94 13.24 -32.07 7.90
C LYS A 94 14.04 -32.61 6.70
N ASP A 95 14.41 -31.73 5.76
CA ASP A 95 15.28 -32.07 4.63
C ASP A 95 16.66 -32.57 5.09
N ARG A 96 17.22 -32.02 6.17
CA ARG A 96 18.49 -32.50 6.75
C ARG A 96 18.32 -33.85 7.44
N GLU A 97 17.24 -34.04 8.19
CA GLU A 97 16.91 -35.30 8.85
C GLU A 97 16.74 -36.43 7.81
N ILE A 98 16.00 -36.19 6.72
CA ILE A 98 15.83 -37.15 5.63
C ILE A 98 17.17 -37.49 4.96
N ARG A 99 18.05 -36.51 4.75
CA ARG A 99 19.39 -36.78 4.20
C ARG A 99 20.21 -37.68 5.13
N GLN A 100 20.17 -37.43 6.44
CA GLN A 100 20.85 -38.29 7.42
C GLN A 100 20.27 -39.72 7.42
N MET A 101 18.95 -39.87 7.29
CA MET A 101 18.31 -41.18 7.16
C MET A 101 18.73 -41.90 5.87
N GLN A 102 18.84 -41.16 4.75
CA GLN A 102 19.31 -41.69 3.47
C GLN A 102 20.77 -42.18 3.57
N ASP A 103 21.67 -41.37 4.14
CA ASP A 103 23.08 -41.73 4.31
C ASP A 103 23.22 -42.99 5.20
N TYR A 104 22.41 -43.07 6.26
CA TYR A 104 22.34 -44.24 7.13
C TYR A 104 21.82 -45.48 6.40
N LEU A 105 20.76 -45.34 5.60
CA LEU A 105 20.21 -46.41 4.76
C LEU A 105 21.20 -46.91 3.72
N ASP A 106 21.95 -46.01 3.08
CA ASP A 106 22.98 -46.37 2.09
C ASP A 106 24.10 -47.16 2.75
N THR A 107 24.53 -46.75 3.94
CA THR A 107 25.53 -47.45 4.73
C THR A 107 25.07 -48.86 5.13
N LEU A 108 23.83 -48.97 5.66
CA LEU A 108 23.24 -50.26 6.02
C LEU A 108 23.08 -51.17 4.80
N SER A 109 22.62 -50.63 3.68
CA SER A 109 22.38 -51.37 2.44
C SER A 109 23.69 -51.87 1.84
N LEU A 110 24.74 -51.04 1.83
CA LEU A 110 26.07 -51.44 1.40
C LEU A 110 26.63 -52.57 2.28
N TYR A 111 26.55 -52.43 3.59
CA TYR A 111 27.00 -53.47 4.52
C TYR A 111 26.23 -54.78 4.33
N TYR A 112 24.89 -54.69 4.26
CA TYR A 112 24.02 -55.85 4.05
C TYR A 112 24.29 -56.54 2.71
N SER A 113 24.49 -55.79 1.61
CA SER A 113 24.82 -56.35 0.30
C SER A 113 26.11 -57.18 0.33
N ARG A 114 27.14 -56.74 1.08
CA ARG A 114 28.39 -57.48 1.28
C ARG A 114 28.13 -58.77 2.07
N LEU A 115 27.33 -58.71 3.12
CA LEU A 115 26.97 -59.90 3.91
C LEU A 115 26.20 -60.92 3.07
N VAL A 116 25.19 -60.48 2.33
CA VAL A 116 24.38 -61.32 1.45
C VAL A 116 25.23 -61.93 0.33
N LYS A 117 26.13 -61.16 -0.28
CA LYS A 117 27.07 -61.68 -1.29
C LYS A 117 27.96 -62.79 -0.73
N ASN A 118 28.53 -62.57 0.46
CA ASN A 118 29.35 -63.58 1.13
C ASN A 118 28.53 -64.83 1.48
N ALA A 119 27.31 -64.67 2.01
CA ALA A 119 26.41 -65.77 2.29
C ALA A 119 26.04 -66.56 1.02
N TYR A 120 25.81 -65.85 -0.08
CA TYR A 120 25.47 -66.44 -1.38
C TYR A 120 26.62 -67.25 -1.99
N ILE A 121 27.86 -66.75 -1.92
CA ILE A 121 29.05 -67.48 -2.39
C ILE A 121 29.22 -68.76 -1.56
N ASN A 122 29.00 -68.69 -0.26
CA ASN A 122 29.17 -69.81 0.65
C ASN A 122 27.91 -70.67 0.80
N ARG A 123 26.87 -70.55 -0.04
CA ARG A 123 25.57 -71.18 0.22
C ARG A 123 25.50 -72.71 0.10
N ASP A 124 26.53 -73.34 -0.46
CA ASP A 124 26.51 -74.78 -0.72
C ASP A 124 26.49 -75.56 0.61
N SER A 125 25.42 -76.33 0.81
CA SER A 125 25.24 -77.14 2.02
C SER A 125 26.36 -78.16 2.20
N LYS A 126 26.99 -78.65 1.12
CA LYS A 126 28.12 -79.58 1.20
C LYS A 126 29.36 -78.93 1.83
N ILE A 127 29.67 -77.70 1.44
CA ILE A 127 30.78 -76.92 2.03
C ILE A 127 30.52 -76.70 3.53
N TRP A 128 29.26 -76.49 3.90
CA TRP A 128 28.86 -76.30 5.30
C TRP A 128 28.99 -77.57 6.14
N TYR A 129 28.49 -78.71 5.64
CA TYR A 129 28.67 -79.99 6.33
C TYR A 129 30.15 -80.32 6.46
N MET A 130 30.94 -80.13 5.40
CA MET A 130 32.39 -80.33 5.44
C MET A 130 33.06 -79.43 6.48
N TYR A 131 32.69 -78.15 6.57
CA TYR A 131 33.22 -77.22 7.57
C TYR A 131 32.89 -77.63 9.02
N ILE A 132 31.68 -78.14 9.27
CA ILE A 132 31.30 -78.61 10.61
C ILE A 132 32.00 -79.94 10.94
N LEU A 133 32.09 -80.87 9.97
CA LEU A 133 32.69 -82.20 10.17
C LEU A 133 34.22 -82.16 10.23
N ALA A 134 34.87 -81.20 9.58
CA ALA A 134 36.31 -80.94 9.70
C ALA A 134 36.66 -80.20 11.02
N SER A 135 35.94 -80.50 12.10
CA SER A 135 36.21 -79.93 13.43
C SER A 135 37.08 -80.87 14.24
N ASP A 136 38.05 -80.31 14.99
CA ASP A 136 39.00 -81.07 15.81
C ASP A 136 38.31 -81.79 16.99
N ASN A 137 37.14 -81.30 17.42
CA ASN A 137 36.33 -81.89 18.48
C ASN A 137 34.87 -81.42 18.43
N LEU A 138 34.00 -82.11 19.20
CA LEU A 138 32.57 -81.82 19.29
C LEU A 138 32.28 -80.37 19.75
N GLY A 139 33.06 -79.83 20.68
CA GLY A 139 32.89 -78.45 21.15
C GLY A 139 33.17 -77.39 20.07
N GLN A 140 34.10 -77.65 19.15
CA GLN A 140 34.37 -76.79 18.00
C GLN A 140 33.24 -76.89 16.96
N ALA A 141 32.73 -78.09 16.69
CA ALA A 141 31.60 -78.31 15.78
C ALA A 141 30.32 -77.59 16.26
N LEU A 142 30.00 -77.68 17.56
CA LEU A 142 28.85 -76.98 18.16
C LEU A 142 28.98 -75.46 18.05
N ARG A 143 30.19 -74.91 18.26
CA ARG A 143 30.45 -73.46 18.09
C ARG A 143 30.27 -73.01 16.63
N ARG A 144 30.76 -73.79 15.66
CA ARG A 144 30.57 -73.52 14.22
C ARG A 144 29.08 -73.53 13.85
N MET A 145 28.31 -74.50 14.36
CA MET A 145 26.86 -74.57 14.14
C MET A 145 26.11 -73.36 14.73
N ALA A 146 26.43 -72.99 15.97
CA ALA A 146 25.84 -71.82 16.63
C ALA A 146 26.17 -70.52 15.88
N TYR A 147 27.42 -70.36 15.44
CA TYR A 147 27.84 -69.21 14.62
C TYR A 147 26.99 -69.07 13.36
N MET A 148 26.74 -70.17 12.66
CA MET A 148 25.96 -70.16 11.43
C MET A 148 24.48 -69.81 11.65
N LYS A 149 23.88 -70.34 12.72
CA LYS A 149 22.53 -69.94 13.14
C LYS A 149 22.47 -68.44 13.44
N ASN A 150 23.47 -67.93 14.16
CA ASN A 150 23.57 -66.51 14.48
C ASN A 150 23.76 -65.66 13.22
N LEU A 151 24.56 -66.10 12.24
CA LEU A 151 24.74 -65.40 10.97
C LEU A 151 23.43 -65.26 10.20
N SER A 152 22.66 -66.34 10.07
CA SER A 152 21.34 -66.33 9.40
C SER A 152 20.37 -65.38 10.11
N SER A 153 20.27 -65.47 11.45
CA SER A 153 19.44 -64.57 12.25
C SER A 153 19.87 -63.11 12.13
N ASN A 154 21.17 -62.84 12.10
CA ASN A 154 21.72 -61.50 11.90
C ASN A 154 21.38 -60.94 10.52
N LEU A 155 21.48 -61.74 9.45
CA LEU A 155 21.09 -61.33 8.10
C LEU A 155 19.61 -60.95 8.04
N THR A 156 18.71 -61.80 8.52
CA THR A 156 17.28 -61.51 8.57
C THR A 156 17.00 -60.21 9.31
N ARG A 157 17.58 -60.05 10.51
CA ARG A 157 17.40 -58.84 11.33
C ARG A 157 17.95 -57.59 10.66
N GLN A 158 19.06 -57.68 9.92
CA GLN A 158 19.59 -56.54 9.17
C GLN A 158 18.67 -56.16 7.99
N GLY A 159 18.08 -57.15 7.31
CA GLY A 159 17.08 -56.91 6.27
C GLY A 159 15.82 -56.23 6.80
N GLU A 160 15.31 -56.68 7.94
CA GLU A 160 14.18 -56.05 8.64
C GLU A 160 14.52 -54.61 9.03
N ARG A 161 15.70 -54.36 9.62
CA ARG A 161 16.14 -53.00 9.97
C ARG A 161 16.22 -52.05 8.77
N ILE A 162 16.69 -52.53 7.62
CA ILE A 162 16.72 -51.72 6.39
C ILE A 162 15.30 -51.39 5.93
N ARG A 163 14.40 -52.39 5.95
CA ARG A 163 13.00 -52.19 5.58
C ARG A 163 12.31 -51.17 6.49
N ASP A 164 12.50 -51.29 7.80
CA ASP A 164 11.91 -50.38 8.78
C ASP A 164 12.46 -48.97 8.63
N ALA A 165 13.78 -48.82 8.48
CA ALA A 165 14.40 -47.52 8.23
C ALA A 165 13.91 -46.88 6.92
N LYS A 166 13.68 -47.68 5.88
CA LYS A 166 13.13 -47.19 4.61
C LYS A 166 11.69 -46.71 4.75
N MET A 167 10.84 -47.49 5.43
CA MET A 167 9.45 -47.08 5.69
C MET A 167 9.38 -45.80 6.51
N GLU A 168 10.27 -45.64 7.49
CA GLU A 168 10.34 -44.41 8.28
C GLU A 168 10.77 -43.21 7.44
N MET A 169 11.80 -43.37 6.59
CA MET A 169 12.21 -42.31 5.67
C MET A 169 11.08 -41.91 4.70
N GLU A 170 10.32 -42.87 4.17
CA GLU A 170 9.17 -42.61 3.29
C GLU A 170 8.09 -41.78 4.02
N ARG A 171 7.77 -42.10 5.28
CA ARG A 171 6.83 -41.29 6.09
C ARG A 171 7.32 -39.87 6.31
N GLU A 172 8.61 -39.71 6.55
CA GLU A 172 9.23 -38.41 6.76
C GLU A 172 9.22 -37.58 5.46
N MET A 173 9.40 -38.22 4.30
CA MET A 173 9.25 -37.60 2.99
C MET A 173 7.81 -37.14 2.72
N ASP A 174 6.81 -37.94 3.08
CA ASP A 174 5.40 -37.55 2.98
C ASP A 174 5.08 -36.35 3.87
N SER A 175 5.58 -36.36 5.12
CA SER A 175 5.45 -35.23 6.05
C SER A 175 6.09 -33.96 5.48
N LEU A 176 7.28 -34.07 4.87
CA LEU A 176 7.95 -32.96 4.18
C LEU A 176 7.13 -32.43 2.99
N ALA A 177 6.49 -33.31 2.22
CA ALA A 177 5.63 -32.91 1.10
C ALA A 177 4.42 -32.08 1.60
N VAL A 178 3.80 -32.49 2.71
CA VAL A 178 2.72 -31.72 3.35
C VAL A 178 3.21 -30.34 3.77
N LEU A 179 4.36 -30.25 4.46
CA LEU A 179 4.95 -28.96 4.87
C LEU A 179 5.25 -28.05 3.68
N ARG A 180 5.74 -28.59 2.57
CA ARG A 180 5.98 -27.83 1.33
C ARG A 180 4.69 -27.29 0.73
N SER A 181 3.62 -28.09 0.76
CA SER A 181 2.29 -27.67 0.30
C SER A 181 1.74 -26.52 1.17
N GLU A 182 1.81 -26.66 2.50
CA GLU A 182 1.43 -25.60 3.45
C GLU A 182 2.21 -24.30 3.20
N ALA A 183 3.53 -24.41 3.00
CA ALA A 183 4.38 -23.26 2.70
C ALA A 183 3.98 -22.57 1.39
N GLN A 184 3.57 -23.34 0.37
CA GLN A 184 3.10 -22.78 -0.89
C GLN A 184 1.77 -22.02 -0.72
N VAL A 185 0.85 -22.56 0.10
CA VAL A 185 -0.42 -21.88 0.43
C VAL A 185 -0.16 -20.54 1.13
N LEU A 186 0.75 -20.51 2.12
CA LEU A 186 1.14 -19.27 2.82
C LEU A 186 1.76 -18.25 1.87
N ARG A 187 2.64 -18.67 0.96
CA ARG A 187 3.24 -17.79 -0.06
C ARG A 187 2.18 -17.19 -0.99
N ASN A 188 1.21 -18.00 -1.43
CA ASN A 188 0.12 -17.51 -2.27
C ASN A 188 -0.76 -16.50 -1.52
N LYS A 189 -1.07 -16.77 -0.25
CA LYS A 189 -1.82 -15.84 0.62
C LYS A 189 -1.09 -14.50 0.77
N ARG A 190 0.22 -14.53 1.05
CA ARG A 190 1.07 -13.34 1.12
C ARG A 190 1.04 -12.52 -0.17
N VAL A 191 1.13 -13.16 -1.35
CA VAL A 191 1.06 -12.44 -2.64
C VAL A 191 -0.27 -11.70 -2.79
N MET A 192 -1.39 -12.32 -2.37
CA MET A 192 -2.70 -11.68 -2.39
C MET A 192 -2.77 -10.49 -1.43
N GLU A 193 -2.21 -10.61 -0.22
CA GLU A 193 -2.14 -9.54 0.77
C GLU A 193 -1.32 -8.34 0.28
N VAL A 194 -0.15 -8.58 -0.31
CA VAL A 194 0.71 -7.55 -0.90
C VAL A 194 0.00 -6.84 -2.06
N LYS A 195 -0.68 -7.59 -2.94
CA LYS A 195 -1.46 -6.98 -4.03
C LYS A 195 -2.59 -6.10 -3.49
N ALA A 196 -3.30 -6.56 -2.47
CA ALA A 196 -4.37 -5.81 -1.83
C ALA A 196 -3.86 -4.57 -1.06
N LEU A 197 -2.63 -4.63 -0.53
CA LEU A 197 -1.95 -3.49 0.09
C LEU A 197 -1.58 -2.43 -0.96
N GLN A 198 -1.02 -2.84 -2.10
CA GLN A 198 -0.64 -1.93 -3.19
C GLN A 198 -1.86 -1.15 -3.73
N VAL A 199 -3.02 -1.81 -3.83
CA VAL A 199 -4.27 -1.16 -4.24
C VAL A 199 -4.68 -0.08 -3.23
N ASP A 200 -4.68 -0.40 -1.93
CA ASP A 200 -5.03 0.55 -0.87
C ASP A 200 -4.03 1.73 -0.81
N GLU A 201 -2.73 1.49 -0.97
CA GLU A 201 -1.70 2.54 -1.02
C GLU A 201 -1.90 3.47 -2.23
N THR A 202 -2.20 2.90 -3.39
CA THR A 202 -2.50 3.68 -4.60
C THR A 202 -3.76 4.53 -4.41
N GLN A 203 -4.80 3.98 -3.77
CA GLN A 203 -6.01 4.72 -3.43
C GLN A 203 -5.72 5.86 -2.46
N ALA A 204 -4.90 5.63 -1.43
CA ALA A 204 -4.50 6.66 -0.48
C ALA A 204 -3.72 7.79 -1.16
N GLN A 205 -2.78 7.44 -2.06
CA GLN A 205 -2.01 8.42 -2.81
C GLN A 205 -2.89 9.26 -3.74
N ASN A 206 -3.86 8.63 -4.41
CA ASN A 206 -4.82 9.32 -5.27
C ASN A 206 -5.68 10.30 -4.47
N LEU A 207 -6.16 9.90 -3.29
CA LEU A 207 -6.94 10.77 -2.40
C LEU A 207 -6.12 11.97 -1.92
N VAL A 208 -4.86 11.75 -1.51
CA VAL A 208 -3.94 12.84 -1.12
C VAL A 208 -3.71 13.80 -2.28
N ASN A 209 -3.47 13.28 -3.49
CA ASN A 209 -3.24 14.09 -4.68
C ASN A 209 -4.48 14.92 -5.04
N GLN A 210 -5.68 14.34 -4.96
CA GLN A 210 -6.95 15.04 -5.19
C GLN A 210 -7.17 16.17 -4.17
N LEU A 211 -6.94 15.91 -2.89
CA LEU A 211 -7.07 16.92 -1.83
C LEU A 211 -6.09 18.09 -2.03
N ASN A 212 -4.82 17.80 -2.36
CA ASN A 212 -3.82 18.81 -2.62
C ASN A 212 -4.15 19.66 -3.87
N ARG A 213 -4.62 19.03 -4.96
CA ARG A 213 -5.03 19.74 -6.18
C ARG A 213 -6.22 20.66 -5.93
N ASN A 214 -7.25 20.18 -5.23
CA ASN A 214 -8.42 20.97 -4.89
C ASN A 214 -8.03 22.17 -4.03
N LYS A 215 -7.25 21.96 -2.97
CA LYS A 215 -6.75 23.03 -2.10
C LYS A 215 -6.00 24.10 -2.89
N SER A 216 -5.07 23.70 -3.76
CA SER A 216 -4.28 24.64 -4.57
C SER A 216 -5.14 25.41 -5.59
N LYS A 217 -6.11 24.74 -6.22
CA LYS A 217 -7.03 25.38 -7.18
C LYS A 217 -7.86 26.48 -6.52
N TYR A 218 -8.53 26.18 -5.40
CA TYR A 218 -9.36 27.17 -4.71
C TYR A 218 -8.54 28.34 -4.14
N GLN A 219 -7.33 28.08 -3.62
CA GLN A 219 -6.42 29.15 -3.18
C GLN A 219 -6.01 30.09 -4.32
N LYS A 220 -5.72 29.54 -5.52
CA LYS A 220 -5.40 30.33 -6.70
C LYS A 220 -6.58 31.17 -7.16
N GLU A 221 -7.76 30.57 -7.30
CA GLU A 221 -8.99 31.27 -7.72
C GLU A 221 -9.37 32.40 -6.75
N LEU A 222 -9.31 32.12 -5.44
CA LEU A 222 -9.56 33.13 -4.39
C LEU A 222 -8.56 34.28 -4.47
N SER A 223 -7.27 33.98 -4.62
CA SER A 223 -6.23 35.01 -4.72
C SER A 223 -6.39 35.89 -5.97
N ALA A 224 -6.78 35.31 -7.10
CA ALA A 224 -7.02 36.03 -8.34
C ALA A 224 -8.23 36.97 -8.22
N LYS A 225 -9.33 36.49 -7.63
CA LYS A 225 -10.56 37.28 -7.43
C LYS A 225 -10.35 38.41 -6.40
N LYS A 226 -9.60 38.17 -5.31
CA LYS A 226 -9.22 39.22 -4.36
C LYS A 226 -8.40 40.32 -5.03
N ARG A 227 -7.39 39.96 -5.83
CA ARG A 227 -6.60 40.93 -6.62
C ARG A 227 -7.46 41.76 -7.59
N GLN A 228 -8.45 41.14 -8.24
CA GLN A 228 -9.38 41.85 -9.13
C GLN A 228 -10.24 42.87 -8.35
N VAL A 229 -10.73 42.51 -7.17
CA VAL A 229 -11.51 43.42 -6.32
C VAL A 229 -10.64 44.55 -5.77
N GLU A 230 -9.42 44.26 -5.34
CA GLU A 230 -8.47 45.29 -4.90
C GLU A 230 -8.11 46.27 -6.01
N ALA A 231 -7.85 45.78 -7.23
CA ALA A 231 -7.58 46.62 -8.39
C ALA A 231 -8.79 47.52 -8.73
N LEU A 232 -10.01 46.97 -8.68
CA LEU A 232 -11.23 47.72 -8.95
C LEU A 232 -11.50 48.78 -7.86
N ASN A 233 -11.25 48.46 -6.58
CA ASN A 233 -11.37 49.43 -5.49
C ASN A 233 -10.40 50.60 -5.68
N ARG A 234 -9.15 50.33 -6.07
CA ARG A 234 -8.17 51.40 -6.37
C ARG A 234 -8.61 52.28 -7.55
N GLU A 235 -9.21 51.69 -8.57
CA GLU A 235 -9.72 52.44 -9.73
C GLU A 235 -10.94 53.30 -9.35
N ILE A 236 -11.85 52.77 -8.54
CA ILE A 236 -13.00 53.51 -8.00
C ILE A 236 -12.52 54.66 -7.11
N GLU A 237 -11.55 54.44 -6.23
CA GLU A 237 -10.94 55.49 -5.40
C GLU A 237 -10.30 56.59 -6.25
N ARG A 238 -9.58 56.22 -7.33
CA ARG A 238 -9.04 57.19 -8.30
C ARG A 238 -10.13 58.00 -8.99
N LEU A 239 -11.20 57.35 -9.45
CA LEU A 239 -12.32 58.00 -10.13
C LEU A 239 -13.11 58.94 -9.19
N ILE A 240 -13.25 58.57 -7.90
CA ILE A 240 -13.87 59.43 -6.88
C ILE A 240 -12.96 60.60 -6.54
N ALA A 241 -11.64 60.38 -6.40
CA ALA A 241 -10.68 61.44 -6.14
C ALA A 241 -10.60 62.46 -7.28
N SER A 242 -10.70 62.01 -8.54
CA SER A 242 -10.70 62.90 -9.72
C SER A 242 -12.01 63.66 -9.89
N THR A 243 -13.16 63.09 -9.48
CA THR A 243 -14.46 63.81 -9.48
C THR A 243 -14.65 64.73 -8.28
N MET A 244 -13.99 64.47 -7.14
CA MET A 244 -14.02 65.29 -5.92
C MET A 244 -12.91 66.35 -5.84
N GLY A 245 -12.09 66.51 -6.88
CA GLY A 245 -11.04 67.52 -7.00
C GLY A 245 -11.54 68.97 -7.13
N GLY A 246 -12.56 69.35 -6.36
CA GLY A 246 -13.13 70.69 -6.36
C GLY A 246 -14.11 71.03 -5.23
N SER A 247 -14.31 70.18 -4.22
CA SER A 247 -15.13 70.57 -3.05
C SER A 247 -14.72 69.86 -1.76
N SER A 248 -14.63 70.68 -0.72
CA SER A 248 -14.05 70.43 0.60
C SER A 248 -14.79 69.36 1.43
N LYS A 249 -13.98 68.50 2.08
CA LYS A 249 -14.11 67.83 3.41
C LYS A 249 -15.46 67.22 3.82
N SER A 250 -15.45 65.92 4.17
CA SER A 250 -15.92 65.41 5.48
C SER A 250 -15.80 63.88 5.55
N LYS A 251 -15.34 63.38 6.70
CA LYS A 251 -15.36 61.96 7.08
C LYS A 251 -16.79 61.42 6.99
N THR A 252 -17.01 60.37 6.22
CA THR A 252 -18.03 59.37 6.57
C THR A 252 -17.39 58.01 6.42
N GLN A 253 -16.93 57.52 7.56
CA GLN A 253 -16.67 56.13 7.84
C GLN A 253 -17.96 55.37 7.48
N ILE A 254 -18.03 54.80 6.28
CA ILE A 254 -19.03 53.80 5.96
C ILE A 254 -18.57 52.53 6.66
N ASP A 255 -19.22 52.28 7.78
CA ASP A 255 -19.12 51.08 8.58
C ASP A 255 -19.33 49.85 7.69
N VAL A 256 -18.24 49.17 7.31
CA VAL A 256 -18.31 47.76 6.85
C VAL A 256 -18.04 46.87 8.05
N LYS A 257 -18.90 47.01 9.06
CA LYS A 257 -18.93 46.12 10.22
C LYS A 257 -20.28 45.42 10.25
N LEU A 258 -20.67 44.75 9.17
CA LEU A 258 -21.86 43.88 9.17
C LEU A 258 -21.88 42.89 8.00
N VAL A 259 -20.86 42.01 7.89
CA VAL A 259 -21.04 40.59 7.51
C VAL A 259 -19.91 39.74 8.14
N CYS A 260 -19.74 39.83 9.46
CA CYS A 260 -19.06 38.80 10.24
C CYS A 260 -19.99 38.41 11.38
N ARG A 261 -21.14 37.84 11.03
CA ARG A 261 -21.93 37.07 11.98
C ARG A 261 -22.78 36.07 11.21
N LEU A 262 -22.36 34.82 11.25
CA LEU A 262 -23.18 33.62 11.37
C LEU A 262 -22.23 32.44 11.66
N PRO A 263 -22.73 31.42 12.38
CA PRO A 263 -21.99 30.60 13.34
C PRO A 263 -20.92 29.68 12.75
#